data_AF-A0A3D8HX80-F1
#
_entry.id   AF-A0A3D8HX80-F1
#
_cell.length_a   1.000
_cell.length_b   1.000
_cell.length_c   1.000
_cell.angle_alpha   90.00
_cell.angle_beta   90.00
_cell.angle_gamma   90.00
#
_symmetry.space_group_name_H-M   'P 1'
#
loop_
_entity.id
_entity.type
_entity.pdbx_description
1 polymer ?
#
loop_
_entity_poly.entity_id
_entity_poly.type
_entity_poly.pdbx_seq_one_letter_code
_entity_poly.pdbx_strand_id
1 'polypeptide(L)'
;MYLFLAQSDTTAGFLSKSKDRILLAKQNMQNKPILVESNSLFLIKKHSKIPQKINKAIRRSKKTTFIFQNNKSFRLVDDGLHSQFLEHFGLLYSSSANLHKHKFDLNFAINKADVLIMDKRGIFESSPSKIFKIKKDKIKKIR
;
A
#
# COMPACT_ATOMS: atom_id res chain seq x y z
N MET A 1 -8.79 4.03 -15.49
CA MET A 1 -8.14 3.01 -14.65
C MET A 1 -8.90 2.88 -13.35
N TYR A 2 -9.29 1.66 -12.96
CA TYR A 2 -10.16 1.43 -11.80
C TYR A 2 -9.51 1.81 -10.47
N LEU A 3 -10.33 2.27 -9.53
CA LEU A 3 -10.04 2.44 -8.13
C LEU A 3 -10.73 1.32 -7.34
N PHE A 4 -9.92 0.44 -6.77
CA PHE A 4 -10.39 -0.65 -5.93
C PHE A 4 -10.42 -0.22 -4.48
N LEU A 5 -11.45 -0.62 -3.74
CA LEU A 5 -11.47 -0.63 -2.29
C LEU A 5 -11.30 -2.07 -1.81
N ALA A 6 -10.31 -2.33 -0.97
CA ALA A 6 -10.04 -3.67 -0.44
C ALA A 6 -9.52 -3.63 1.00
N GLN A 7 -9.72 -4.72 1.75
CA GLN A 7 -9.11 -4.92 3.06
C GLN A 7 -7.72 -5.56 2.93
N SER A 8 -6.67 -4.81 3.27
CA SER A 8 -5.31 -5.35 3.37
C SER A 8 -5.07 -6.07 4.70
N ASP A 9 -3.87 -6.60 4.92
CA ASP A 9 -3.41 -7.14 6.21
C ASP A 9 -3.25 -6.05 7.31
N THR A 10 -3.37 -4.77 6.97
CA THR A 10 -3.37 -3.66 7.96
C THR A 10 -4.70 -2.95 8.12
N THR A 11 -5.27 -2.43 7.04
CA THR A 11 -6.43 -1.53 7.08
C THR A 11 -7.08 -1.45 5.70
N ALA A 12 -8.28 -0.90 5.61
CA ALA A 12 -8.95 -0.59 4.35
C ALA A 12 -8.09 0.34 3.48
N GLY A 13 -7.91 -0.03 2.21
CA GLY A 13 -7.05 0.69 1.27
C GLY A 13 -7.72 0.91 -0.08
N PHE A 14 -7.41 2.05 -0.68
CA PHE A 14 -7.63 2.30 -2.09
C PHE A 14 -6.44 1.80 -2.90
N LEU A 15 -6.69 1.05 -3.97
CA LEU A 15 -5.67 0.56 -4.89
C LEU A 15 -5.99 0.92 -6.34
N SER A 16 -4.96 1.26 -7.11
CA SER A 16 -5.08 1.53 -8.55
C SER A 16 -3.71 1.47 -9.20
N LYS A 17 -3.61 1.24 -10.51
CA LYS A 17 -2.34 1.52 -11.22
C LYS A 17 -2.17 2.99 -11.60
N SER A 18 -3.19 3.83 -11.36
CA SER A 18 -3.06 5.29 -11.47
C SER A 18 -2.92 5.90 -10.07
N LYS A 19 -1.77 6.52 -9.81
CA LYS A 19 -1.54 7.32 -8.59
C LYS A 19 -2.57 8.43 -8.46
N ASP A 20 -2.90 9.08 -9.59
CA ASP A 20 -3.79 10.25 -9.62
C ASP A 20 -5.22 9.88 -9.22
N ARG A 21 -5.70 8.69 -9.60
CA ARG A 21 -7.01 8.19 -9.15
C ARG A 21 -7.11 8.12 -7.63
N ILE A 22 -6.05 7.66 -6.95
CA ILE A 22 -6.03 7.59 -5.49
C ILE A 22 -5.97 9.01 -4.88
N LEU A 23 -5.15 9.90 -5.43
CA LEU A 23 -5.03 11.28 -4.95
C LEU A 23 -6.36 12.04 -5.08
N LEU A 24 -7.02 11.93 -6.23
CA LEU A 24 -8.34 12.52 -6.51
C LEU A 24 -9.40 11.98 -5.55
N ALA A 25 -9.46 10.66 -5.35
CA ALA A 25 -10.42 10.06 -4.42
C ALA A 25 -10.25 10.55 -2.98
N LYS A 26 -9.00 10.71 -2.54
CA LYS A 26 -8.66 11.24 -1.20
C LYS A 26 -8.78 12.76 -1.08
N GLN A 27 -9.13 13.47 -2.15
CA GLN A 27 -9.12 14.93 -2.25
C GLN A 27 -7.80 15.55 -1.77
N ASN A 28 -6.69 14.88 -2.08
CA ASN A 28 -5.37 15.28 -1.61
C ASN A 28 -4.62 16.01 -2.73
N MET A 29 -4.77 17.34 -2.78
CA MET A 29 -4.12 18.18 -3.79
C MET A 29 -2.60 18.33 -3.62
N GLN A 30 -2.02 17.92 -2.49
CA GLN A 30 -0.60 18.17 -2.17
C GLN A 30 0.38 17.14 -2.76
N ASN A 31 -0.06 16.33 -3.73
CA ASN A 31 0.77 15.36 -4.46
C ASN A 31 1.66 14.46 -3.56
N LYS A 32 1.16 14.11 -2.36
CA LYS A 32 1.93 13.32 -1.37
C LYS A 32 2.42 11.99 -1.98
N PRO A 33 3.61 11.51 -1.58
CA PRO A 33 4.08 10.19 -1.98
C PRO A 33 3.05 9.12 -1.60
N ILE A 34 2.67 8.31 -2.59
CA ILE A 34 1.81 7.13 -2.42
C ILE A 34 2.71 5.90 -2.49
N LEU A 35 2.45 4.93 -1.61
CA LEU A 35 3.21 3.69 -1.63
C LEU A 35 2.73 2.76 -2.76
N VAL A 36 3.57 1.81 -3.11
CA VAL A 36 3.24 0.75 -4.07
C VAL A 36 3.21 -0.59 -3.33
N GLU A 37 2.16 -1.37 -3.60
CA GLU A 37 1.97 -2.72 -3.08
C GLU A 37 2.20 -3.77 -4.17
N SER A 38 2.77 -4.90 -3.76
CA SER A 38 2.93 -6.11 -4.56
C SER A 38 2.99 -7.33 -3.66
N ASN A 39 2.63 -8.49 -4.20
CA ASN A 39 2.98 -9.77 -3.59
C ASN A 39 4.39 -10.27 -3.98
N SER A 40 5.06 -9.60 -4.92
CA SER A 40 6.33 -10.06 -5.49
C SER A 40 7.46 -9.08 -5.22
N LEU A 41 8.43 -9.50 -4.39
CA LEU A 41 9.65 -8.73 -4.17
C LEU A 41 10.44 -8.54 -5.48
N PHE A 42 10.34 -9.49 -6.41
CA PHE A 42 10.99 -9.38 -7.72
C PHE A 42 10.42 -8.20 -8.52
N LEU A 43 9.08 -8.06 -8.58
CA LEU A 43 8.44 -6.94 -9.27
C LEU A 43 8.81 -5.60 -8.62
N ILE A 44 8.83 -5.54 -7.28
CA ILE A 44 9.27 -4.33 -6.56
C ILE A 44 10.71 -3.97 -6.95
N LYS A 45 11.62 -4.95 -6.98
CA LYS A 45 13.04 -4.72 -7.35
C LYS A 45 13.23 -4.26 -8.79
N LYS A 46 12.33 -4.63 -9.72
CA LYS A 46 12.33 -4.09 -11.08
C LYS A 46 11.99 -2.60 -11.13
N HIS A 47 11.28 -2.07 -10.14
CA HIS A 47 10.83 -0.67 -10.12
C HIS A 47 11.56 0.22 -9.11
N SER A 48 12.39 -0.38 -8.24
CA SER A 48 13.26 0.34 -7.33
C SER A 48 14.53 -0.42 -6.99
N LYS A 49 15.64 0.32 -6.92
CA LYS A 49 16.94 -0.20 -6.52
C LYS A 49 16.91 -0.52 -5.02
N ILE A 50 16.78 -1.81 -4.70
CA ILE A 50 16.76 -2.34 -3.33
C ILE A 50 18.07 -3.09 -3.10
N PRO A 51 18.90 -2.69 -2.12
CA PRO A 51 20.08 -3.45 -1.72
C PRO A 51 19.74 -4.91 -1.39
N GLN A 52 20.55 -5.87 -1.84
CA GLN A 52 20.24 -7.29 -1.63
C GLN A 52 20.21 -7.70 -0.14
N LYS A 53 21.06 -7.06 0.67
CA LYS A 53 21.18 -7.30 2.12
C LYS A 53 19.87 -7.11 2.91
N ILE A 54 18.95 -6.28 2.42
CA ILE A 54 17.67 -6.01 3.10
C ILE A 54 16.53 -6.92 2.61
N ASN A 55 16.72 -7.75 1.59
CA ASN A 55 15.66 -8.61 1.06
C ASN A 55 15.08 -9.53 2.14
N LYS A 56 15.94 -10.07 3.02
CA LYS A 56 15.54 -10.93 4.14
C LYS A 56 14.69 -10.17 5.15
N ALA A 57 15.04 -8.92 5.45
CA ALA A 57 14.24 -8.06 6.32
C ALA A 57 12.88 -7.74 5.70
N ILE A 58 12.84 -7.41 4.40
CA ILE A 58 11.60 -7.11 3.68
C ILE A 58 10.64 -8.31 3.73
N ARG A 59 11.10 -9.51 3.35
CA ARG A 59 10.27 -10.73 3.34
C ARG A 59 9.71 -11.11 4.71
N ARG A 60 10.48 -10.87 5.77
CA ARG A 60 10.08 -11.21 7.15
C ARG A 60 9.17 -10.16 7.79
N SER A 61 9.16 -8.94 7.27
CA SER A 61 8.43 -7.83 7.87
C SER A 61 7.00 -7.79 7.37
N LYS A 62 6.09 -8.40 8.13
CA LYS A 62 4.64 -8.32 7.87
C LYS A 62 4.11 -6.93 8.24
N LYS A 63 2.99 -6.50 7.62
CA LYS A 63 2.32 -5.22 7.92
C LYS A 63 3.28 -4.02 7.93
N THR A 64 4.23 -3.99 7.00
CA THR A 64 5.36 -3.05 7.02
C THR A 64 5.58 -2.40 5.65
N THR A 65 5.73 -1.08 5.65
CA THR A 65 6.09 -0.27 4.48
C THR A 65 7.54 0.20 4.60
N PHE A 66 8.29 0.10 3.51
CA PHE A 66 9.68 0.55 3.41
C PHE A 66 9.80 1.76 2.49
N ILE A 67 10.41 2.83 2.99
CA ILE A 67 10.75 4.03 2.21
C ILE A 67 12.21 3.90 1.77
N PHE A 68 12.46 3.97 0.47
CA PHE A 68 13.81 3.86 -0.11
C PHE A 68 14.42 5.23 -0.45
N GLN A 69 15.68 5.22 -0.88
CA GLN A 69 16.46 6.45 -1.13
C GLN A 69 15.84 7.37 -2.19
N ASN A 70 15.10 6.83 -3.16
CA ASN A 70 14.35 7.60 -4.16
C ASN A 70 13.00 8.13 -3.65
N ASN A 71 12.78 8.14 -2.33
CA ASN A 71 11.52 8.46 -1.65
C ASN A 71 10.31 7.64 -2.11
N LYS A 72 10.51 6.57 -2.89
CA LYS A 72 9.46 5.62 -3.21
C LYS A 72 9.25 4.71 -2.00
N SER A 73 7.97 4.48 -1.71
CA SER A 73 7.55 3.64 -0.60
C SER A 73 6.99 2.35 -1.17
N PHE A 74 7.42 1.20 -0.66
CA PHE A 74 6.91 -0.10 -1.09
C PHE A 74 6.48 -0.94 0.08
N ARG A 75 5.48 -1.77 -0.16
CA ARG A 75 5.02 -2.78 0.77
C ARG A 75 4.90 -4.11 0.03
N LEU A 76 5.49 -5.13 0.64
CA LEU A 76 5.33 -6.51 0.21
C LEU A 76 4.18 -7.13 1.00
N VAL A 77 3.18 -7.67 0.30
CA VAL A 77 2.07 -8.44 0.90
C VAL A 77 2.05 -9.80 0.22
N ASP A 78 2.80 -10.74 0.78
CA ASP A 78 3.09 -12.07 0.21
C ASP A 78 2.30 -13.20 0.87
N ASP A 79 1.21 -12.87 1.58
CA ASP A 79 0.36 -13.85 2.25
C ASP A 79 -1.10 -13.35 2.37
N GLY A 80 -2.04 -14.29 2.41
CA GLY A 80 -3.47 -14.06 2.54
C GLY A 80 -4.20 -13.61 1.27
N LEU A 81 -5.51 -13.39 1.40
CA LEU A 81 -6.41 -13.08 0.26
C LEU A 81 -6.03 -11.79 -0.48
N HIS A 82 -5.55 -10.77 0.25
CA HIS A 82 -5.06 -9.54 -0.40
C HIS A 82 -3.83 -9.79 -1.27
N SER A 83 -2.98 -10.77 -0.90
CA SER A 83 -1.84 -11.16 -1.72
C SER A 83 -2.27 -11.81 -3.04
N GLN A 84 -3.29 -12.68 -2.99
CA GLN A 84 -3.88 -13.31 -4.19
C GLN A 84 -4.51 -12.24 -5.10
N PHE A 85 -5.22 -11.28 -4.53
CA PHE A 85 -5.71 -10.13 -5.28
C PHE A 85 -4.58 -9.37 -5.99
N LEU A 86 -3.48 -9.07 -5.29
CA LEU A 86 -2.33 -8.38 -5.87
C LEU A 86 -1.62 -9.18 -6.97
N GLU A 87 -1.66 -10.51 -6.93
CA GLU A 87 -1.06 -11.38 -7.94
C GLU A 87 -1.56 -11.08 -9.34
N HIS A 88 -2.86 -10.84 -9.49
CA HIS A 88 -3.49 -10.52 -10.78
C HIS A 88 -3.04 -9.18 -11.37
N PHE A 89 -2.54 -8.26 -10.55
CA PHE A 89 -2.13 -6.93 -10.99
C PHE A 89 -0.61 -6.71 -10.98
N GLY A 90 0.14 -7.51 -10.23
CA GLY A 90 1.57 -7.32 -9.98
C GLY A 90 1.87 -6.15 -9.06
N LEU A 91 1.71 -4.91 -9.54
CA LEU A 91 2.01 -3.68 -8.79
C LEU A 91 0.85 -2.69 -8.83
N LEU A 92 0.40 -2.25 -7.65
CA LEU A 92 -0.63 -1.22 -7.49
C LEU A 92 -0.10 -0.09 -6.61
N TYR A 93 -0.46 1.15 -6.91
CA TYR A 93 -0.41 2.21 -5.90
C TYR A 93 -1.44 1.90 -4.82
N SER A 94 -1.14 2.24 -3.57
CA SER A 94 -2.04 2.01 -2.44
C SER A 94 -1.97 3.13 -1.41
N SER A 95 -3.10 3.47 -0.81
CA SER A 95 -3.22 4.38 0.34
C SER A 95 -4.43 4.01 1.18
N SER A 96 -4.46 4.36 2.46
CA SER A 96 -5.63 4.12 3.31
C SER A 96 -6.90 4.76 2.72
N ALA A 97 -8.05 4.09 2.86
CA ALA A 97 -9.29 4.47 2.19
C ALA A 97 -10.10 5.56 2.93
N ASN A 98 -9.40 6.58 3.44
CA ASN A 98 -10.01 7.71 4.16
C ASN A 98 -9.78 9.03 3.41
N LEU A 99 -10.69 9.99 3.62
CA LEU A 99 -10.49 11.36 3.20
C LEU A 99 -9.23 11.95 3.87
N HIS A 100 -8.50 12.82 3.17
CA HIS A 100 -7.22 13.31 3.66
C HIS A 100 -7.34 13.99 5.04
N LYS A 101 -6.60 13.50 6.05
CA LYS A 101 -6.62 13.97 7.46
C LYS A 101 -7.89 13.64 8.25
N HIS A 102 -8.79 12.82 7.70
CA HIS A 102 -9.96 12.33 8.43
C HIS A 102 -9.78 10.87 8.84
N LYS A 103 -10.59 10.43 9.80
CA LYS A 103 -10.74 9.02 10.13
C LYS A 103 -11.38 8.26 8.96
N PHE A 104 -11.23 6.95 8.96
CA PHE A 104 -11.94 6.10 8.01
C PHE A 104 -13.46 6.26 8.14
N ASP A 105 -14.13 6.29 6.99
CA ASP A 105 -15.58 6.28 6.84
C ASP A 105 -15.92 5.31 5.71
N LEU A 106 -16.72 4.28 6.03
CA LEU A 106 -17.02 3.20 5.10
C LEU A 106 -17.88 3.68 3.92
N ASN A 107 -18.86 4.55 4.17
CA ASN A 107 -19.76 5.06 3.14
C ASN A 107 -18.98 5.93 2.14
N PHE A 108 -18.10 6.80 2.62
CA PHE A 108 -17.17 7.56 1.80
C PHE A 108 -16.31 6.63 0.95
N ALA A 109 -15.72 5.60 1.56
CA ALA A 109 -14.82 4.69 0.86
C ALA A 109 -15.54 3.95 -0.28
N ILE A 110 -16.72 3.39 0.00
CA ILE A 110 -17.54 2.69 -0.99
C ILE A 110 -17.95 3.65 -2.12
N ASN A 111 -18.44 4.85 -1.78
CA ASN A 111 -18.90 5.83 -2.78
C ASN A 111 -17.78 6.38 -3.67
N LYS A 112 -16.51 6.27 -3.27
CA LYS A 112 -15.37 6.70 -4.09
C LYS A 112 -14.79 5.60 -4.97
N ALA A 113 -14.98 4.34 -4.62
CA ALA A 113 -14.40 3.22 -5.34
C ALA A 113 -15.23 2.87 -6.58
N ASP A 114 -14.54 2.44 -7.63
CA ASP A 114 -15.21 1.86 -8.80
C ASP A 114 -15.55 0.38 -8.56
N VAL A 115 -14.73 -0.30 -7.74
CA VAL A 115 -14.87 -1.73 -7.44
C VAL A 115 -14.59 -1.99 -5.96
N LEU A 116 -15.50 -2.70 -5.30
CA LEU A 116 -15.33 -3.20 -3.93
C LEU A 116 -14.86 -4.66 -3.96
N ILE A 117 -13.72 -4.94 -3.32
CA ILE A 117 -13.18 -6.28 -3.12
C ILE A 117 -13.40 -6.66 -1.66
N MET A 118 -14.32 -7.61 -1.44
CA MET A 118 -14.77 -7.99 -0.09
C MET A 118 -14.53 -9.47 0.16
N ASP A 119 -14.10 -9.78 1.37
CA ASP A 119 -14.11 -11.13 1.92
C ASP A 119 -14.76 -11.11 3.32
N LYS A 120 -14.75 -12.26 4.01
CA LYS A 120 -15.37 -12.44 5.33
C LYS A 120 -14.90 -11.45 6.42
N ARG A 121 -13.77 -10.76 6.22
CA ARG A 121 -13.25 -9.75 7.15
C ARG A 121 -14.06 -8.45 7.10
N GLY A 122 -14.77 -8.20 6.00
CA GLY A 122 -15.38 -6.90 5.71
C GLY A 122 -14.32 -5.81 5.48
N ILE A 123 -14.78 -4.56 5.40
CA ILE A 123 -13.93 -3.38 5.25
C ILE A 123 -13.96 -2.56 6.54
N PHE A 124 -12.80 -2.32 7.14
CA PHE A 124 -12.70 -1.57 8.39
C PHE A 124 -11.35 -0.90 8.58
N GLU A 125 -11.34 0.13 9.44
CA GLU A 125 -10.09 0.75 9.89
C GLU A 125 -9.40 -0.16 10.91
N SER A 126 -8.13 -0.47 10.64
CA SER A 126 -7.28 -1.19 11.58
C SER A 126 -5.89 -0.54 11.62
N SER A 127 -5.03 -1.08 12.47
CA SER A 127 -3.69 -0.55 12.75
C SER A 127 -2.89 -0.38 11.44
N PRO A 128 -2.45 0.84 11.13
CA PRO A 128 -1.75 1.10 9.88
C PRO A 128 -0.32 0.53 9.92
N SER A 129 0.26 0.21 8.77
CA SER A 129 1.55 -0.50 8.67
C SER A 129 2.67 0.18 9.45
N LYS A 130 3.63 -0.57 10.01
CA LYS A 130 4.90 0.02 10.45
C LYS A 130 5.61 0.66 9.26
N ILE A 131 6.35 1.74 9.47
CA ILE A 131 7.08 2.42 8.40
C ILE A 131 8.56 2.46 8.76
N PHE A 132 9.40 1.90 7.89
CA PHE A 132 10.85 2.00 8.01
C PHE A 132 11.45 2.74 6.83
N LYS A 133 12.31 3.71 7.11
CA LYS A 133 13.12 4.39 6.11
C LYS A 133 14.46 3.70 6.00
N ILE A 134 14.78 3.22 4.80
CA ILE A 134 16.03 2.57 4.47
C ILE A 134 16.99 3.62 3.90
N LYS A 135 18.12 3.77 4.58
CA LYS A 135 19.33 4.42 4.06
C LYS A 135 20.38 3.35 3.79
N LYS A 136 21.44 3.72 3.05
CA LYS A 136 22.50 2.86 2.48
C LYS A 136 22.78 1.57 3.28
N ASP A 137 22.95 1.71 4.58
CA ASP A 137 23.30 0.68 5.56
C ASP A 137 22.42 0.69 6.82
N LYS A 138 21.48 1.63 6.94
CA LYS A 138 20.68 1.83 8.16
C LYS A 138 19.19 1.72 7.88
N ILE A 139 18.48 1.07 8.78
CA ILE A 139 17.01 1.00 8.78
C ILE A 139 16.52 1.83 9.97
N LYS A 140 15.77 2.91 9.70
CA LYS A 140 15.18 3.77 10.74
C LYS A 140 13.67 3.57 10.79
N LYS A 141 13.13 3.23 11.95
CA LYS A 141 11.67 3.22 12.16
C LYS A 141 11.13 4.66 12.20
N ILE A 142 10.06 4.91 11.47
CA ILE A 142 9.33 6.19 11.42
C ILE A 142 8.02 6.09 12.21
N ARG A 143 7.34 4.94 12.11
CA ARG A 143 6.13 4.61 12.86
C ARG A 143 6.05 3.10 13.09
#